data_AF-A0A9D7JTA8-F1
#
_entry.id   AF-A0A9D7JTA8-F1
#
_cell.length_a   1.000
_cell.length_b   1.000
_cell.length_c   1.000
_cell.angle_alpha   90.00
_cell.angle_beta   90.00
_cell.angle_gamma   90.00
#
_symmetry.space_group_name_H-M   'P 1'
#
loop_
_entity.id
_entity.type
_entity.pdbx_description
1 polymer ?
#
loop_
_entity_poly.entity_id
_entity_poly.type
_entity_poly.pdbx_seq_one_letter_code
_entity_poly.pdbx_strand_id
1 'polypeptide(L)'
;MKISSSTTIRHLIWPIDTPISCLAPWSLCNLVSNNLNKFIQRLTVVTIILMVPTLVGRFYGMNLKYLPLEDNPMAFYYILFLSVLLIVFLVWFFRHKQMF
;
A
#
# COMPACT_ATOMS: atom_id res chain seq x y z
N MET A 1 32.85 29.01 38.24
CA MET A 1 31.66 28.85 37.37
C MET A 1 31.91 27.64 36.47
N LYS A 2 31.80 26.40 36.99
CA LYS A 2 30.75 25.41 36.64
C LYS A 2 30.33 25.57 35.17
N ILE A 3 30.63 24.66 34.24
CA ILE A 3 30.19 23.26 34.22
C ILE A 3 31.21 22.38 33.45
N SER A 4 32.08 21.65 34.15
CA SER A 4 32.82 20.49 33.61
C SER A 4 32.36 19.25 34.37
N SER A 5 31.07 18.93 34.25
CA SER A 5 30.42 17.80 34.93
C SER A 5 29.23 17.28 34.12
N SER A 6 29.26 17.42 32.79
CA SER A 6 28.17 16.94 31.92
C SER A 6 28.51 15.59 31.25
N THR A 7 29.79 15.24 31.11
CA THR A 7 30.21 13.97 30.50
C THR A 7 30.24 12.83 31.51
N THR A 8 30.70 13.07 32.74
CA THR A 8 30.76 12.04 33.80
C THR A 8 29.38 11.71 34.38
N ILE A 9 28.47 12.70 34.49
CA ILE A 9 27.09 12.46 34.95
C ILE A 9 26.26 11.75 33.87
N ARG A 10 26.59 11.95 32.58
CA ARG A 10 25.97 11.19 31.48
C ARG A 10 26.10 9.68 31.72
N HIS A 11 27.29 9.22 32.13
CA HIS A 11 27.54 7.81 32.46
C HIS A 11 26.74 7.25 33.64
N LEU A 12 26.26 8.10 34.54
CA LEU A 12 25.44 7.74 35.70
C LEU A 12 23.92 7.90 35.45
N ILE A 13 23.50 8.71 34.48
CA ILE A 13 22.07 8.92 34.11
C ILE A 13 21.58 7.92 33.04
N TRP A 14 22.47 7.31 32.25
CA TRP A 14 22.09 6.31 31.23
C TRP A 14 21.26 5.11 31.74
N PRO A 15 21.42 4.61 32.98
CA PRO A 15 20.56 3.55 33.49
C PRO A 15 19.12 4.01 33.77
N ILE A 16 18.88 5.31 33.92
CA ILE A 16 17.59 5.92 34.31
C ILE A 16 16.85 6.51 33.10
N ASP A 17 17.57 6.96 32.07
CA ASP A 17 16.96 7.48 30.82
C ASP A 17 16.53 6.37 29.84
N THR A 18 17.11 5.18 29.97
CA THR A 18 16.81 4.01 29.11
C THR A 18 15.38 3.50 29.21
N PRO A 19 14.71 3.39 30.37
CA PRO A 19 13.31 2.96 30.39
C PRO A 19 12.33 4.04 29.86
N ILE A 20 12.58 5.33 30.09
CA ILE A 20 11.61 6.41 29.83
C ILE A 20 11.64 6.87 28.36
N SER A 21 12.83 6.99 27.76
CA SER A 21 12.99 7.34 26.33
C SER A 21 12.53 6.22 25.38
N CYS A 22 12.40 4.98 25.87
CA CYS A 22 11.94 3.82 25.11
C CYS A 22 10.42 3.59 25.12
N LEU A 23 9.66 4.26 25.99
CA LEU A 23 8.22 3.96 26.13
C LEU A 23 7.32 5.00 25.46
N ALA A 24 7.68 6.29 25.55
CA ALA A 24 6.86 7.35 24.97
C ALA A 24 6.94 7.44 23.43
N PRO A 25 8.14 7.40 22.79
CA PRO A 25 8.23 7.50 21.33
C PRO A 25 7.73 6.23 20.63
N TRP A 26 8.03 5.05 21.20
CA TRP A 26 7.74 3.77 20.56
C TRP A 26 6.25 3.42 20.51
N SER A 27 5.48 3.79 21.55
CA SER A 27 4.01 3.60 21.56
C SER A 27 3.33 4.45 20.48
N LEU A 28 3.75 5.70 20.31
CA LEU A 28 3.30 6.58 19.23
C LEU A 28 3.75 6.07 17.85
N CYS A 29 5.00 5.58 17.73
CA CYS A 29 5.49 4.95 16.51
C CYS A 29 4.66 3.73 16.13
N ASN A 30 4.29 2.85 17.06
CA ASN A 30 3.44 1.69 16.80
C ASN A 30 2.02 2.08 16.34
N LEU A 31 1.41 3.10 16.95
CA LEU A 31 0.08 3.58 16.56
C LEU A 31 0.09 4.19 15.16
N VAL A 32 1.06 5.05 14.86
CA VAL A 32 1.17 5.73 13.56
C VAL A 32 1.54 4.74 12.46
N SER A 33 2.56 3.89 12.69
CA SER A 33 2.99 2.88 11.71
C SER A 33 1.93 1.81 11.45
N ASN A 34 1.13 1.40 12.44
CA ASN A 34 0.05 0.44 12.24
C ASN A 34 -1.05 1.00 11.31
N ASN A 35 -1.42 2.27 11.48
CA ASN A 35 -2.42 2.91 10.63
C ASN A 35 -1.89 3.17 9.20
N LEU A 36 -0.62 3.58 9.08
CA LEU A 36 0.05 3.73 7.80
C LEU A 36 0.18 2.39 7.07
N ASN A 37 0.60 1.33 7.76
CA ASN A 37 0.73 -0.01 7.18
C ASN A 37 -0.62 -0.52 6.62
N LYS A 38 -1.72 -0.30 7.37
CA LYS A 38 -3.08 -0.59 6.90
C LYS A 38 -3.49 0.25 5.68
N PHE A 39 -3.09 1.52 5.62
CA PHE A 39 -3.42 2.40 4.50
C PHE A 39 -2.63 2.04 3.24
N ILE A 40 -1.32 1.79 3.36
CA ILE A 40 -0.46 1.38 2.24
C ILE A 40 -0.94 0.06 1.66
N GLN A 41 -1.27 -0.93 2.49
CA GLN A 41 -1.81 -2.20 2.02
C GLN A 41 -3.10 -2.02 1.19
N ARG A 42 -4.00 -1.13 1.62
CA ARG A 42 -5.24 -0.81 0.86
C ARG A 42 -4.93 -0.17 -0.48
N LEU A 43 -4.03 0.81 -0.52
CA LEU A 43 -3.63 1.48 -1.76
C LEU A 43 -2.94 0.51 -2.73
N THR A 44 -2.03 -0.34 -2.24
CA THR A 44 -1.31 -1.33 -3.08
C THR A 44 -2.26 -2.32 -3.74
N VAL A 45 -3.25 -2.84 -3.01
CA VAL A 45 -4.27 -3.74 -3.57
C VAL A 45 -5.06 -3.05 -4.67
N VAL A 46 -5.52 -1.82 -4.43
CA VAL A 46 -6.23 -1.02 -5.45
C VAL A 46 -5.36 -0.78 -6.69
N THR A 47 -4.06 -0.50 -6.51
CA THR A 47 -3.12 -0.31 -7.63
C THR A 47 -2.93 -1.57 -8.46
N ILE A 48 -2.71 -2.74 -7.84
CA ILE A 48 -2.54 -4.02 -8.56
C ILE A 48 -3.80 -4.33 -9.40
N ILE A 49 -4.95 -4.12 -8.80
CA ILE A 49 -6.27 -4.32 -9.42
C ILE A 49 -6.45 -3.40 -10.63
N LEU A 50 -6.06 -2.12 -10.54
CA LEU A 50 -6.18 -1.14 -11.63
C LEU A 50 -5.09 -1.28 -12.71
N MET A 51 -3.95 -1.89 -12.38
CA MET A 51 -2.88 -2.12 -13.35
C MET A 51 -3.31 -3.05 -14.50
N VAL A 52 -4.09 -4.09 -14.21
CA VAL A 52 -4.58 -5.05 -15.21
C VAL A 52 -5.43 -4.38 -16.30
N PRO A 53 -6.53 -3.66 -16.00
CA PRO A 53 -7.35 -3.00 -17.02
C PRO A 53 -6.60 -1.87 -17.72
N THR A 54 -5.69 -1.19 -17.01
CA THR A 54 -4.85 -0.14 -17.61
C THR A 54 -3.90 -0.72 -18.64
N LEU A 55 -3.26 -1.86 -18.34
CA LEU A 55 -2.37 -2.56 -19.27
C LEU A 55 -3.15 -3.03 -20.51
N VAL A 56 -4.29 -3.66 -20.30
CA VAL A 56 -5.22 -4.11 -21.36
C VAL A 56 -5.59 -2.92 -22.26
N GLY A 57 -6.08 -1.81 -21.69
CA GLY A 57 -6.41 -0.60 -22.46
C GLY A 57 -5.22 -0.01 -23.23
N ARG A 58 -4.01 -0.03 -22.67
CA ARG A 58 -2.79 0.42 -23.36
C ARG A 58 -2.40 -0.47 -24.54
N PHE A 59 -2.54 -1.79 -24.41
CA PHE A 59 -2.30 -2.72 -25.51
C PHE A 59 -3.31 -2.52 -26.65
N TYR A 60 -4.60 -2.37 -26.33
CA TYR A 60 -5.63 -2.10 -27.34
C TYR A 60 -5.48 -0.72 -27.99
N GLY A 61 -5.09 0.32 -27.25
CA GLY A 61 -4.85 1.64 -27.85
C GLY A 61 -3.70 1.68 -28.87
N MET A 62 -2.77 0.71 -28.80
CA MET A 62 -1.56 0.68 -29.64
C MET A 62 -1.58 -0.38 -30.75
N ASN A 63 -2.44 -1.43 -30.69
CA ASN A 63 -2.41 -2.57 -31.62
C ASN A 63 -3.79 -3.00 -32.18
N LEU A 64 -4.70 -2.07 -32.46
CA LEU A 64 -5.91 -2.35 -33.27
C LEU A 64 -5.58 -2.70 -34.74
N LYS A 65 -4.33 -2.56 -35.18
CA LYS A 65 -3.90 -2.76 -36.57
C LYS A 65 -3.65 -4.22 -36.99
N TYR A 66 -3.63 -5.19 -36.06
CA TYR A 66 -3.19 -6.56 -36.34
C TYR A 66 -4.12 -7.67 -35.82
N LEU A 67 -5.30 -7.33 -35.29
CA LEU A 67 -6.24 -8.33 -34.78
C LEU A 67 -7.35 -8.59 -35.81
N PRO A 68 -7.59 -9.85 -36.26
CA PRO A 68 -8.71 -10.24 -37.12
C PRO A 68 -10.08 -10.24 -36.38
N LEU A 69 -10.26 -9.28 -35.48
CA LEU A 69 -11.45 -8.99 -34.67
C LEU A 69 -11.93 -7.54 -34.93
N GLU A 70 -11.53 -6.96 -36.06
CA GLU A 70 -11.84 -5.60 -36.51
C GLU A 70 -13.35 -5.37 -36.69
N ASP A 71 -14.12 -6.41 -36.97
CA ASP A 71 -15.54 -6.30 -37.33
C ASP A 71 -16.49 -5.97 -36.17
N ASN A 72 -16.02 -6.00 -34.91
CA ASN A 72 -16.87 -5.63 -33.78
C ASN A 72 -16.19 -4.62 -32.84
N PRO A 73 -16.55 -3.32 -32.92
CA PRO A 73 -16.05 -2.28 -32.00
C PRO A 73 -16.44 -2.54 -30.52
N MET A 74 -17.33 -3.51 -30.27
CA MET A 74 -17.75 -3.91 -28.94
C MET A 74 -16.78 -4.89 -28.24
N ALA A 75 -15.82 -5.50 -28.95
CA ALA A 75 -14.84 -6.41 -28.33
C ALA A 75 -14.04 -5.73 -27.21
N PHE A 76 -13.72 -4.44 -27.38
CA PHE A 76 -13.10 -3.61 -26.35
C PHE A 76 -13.96 -3.51 -25.08
N TYR A 77 -15.26 -3.25 -25.25
CA TYR A 77 -16.20 -3.13 -24.13
C TYR A 77 -16.37 -4.44 -23.36
N TYR A 78 -16.43 -5.59 -24.05
CA TYR A 78 -16.54 -6.89 -23.39
C TYR A 78 -15.33 -7.21 -22.51
N ILE A 79 -14.12 -6.94 -22.98
CA ILE A 79 -12.88 -7.23 -22.25
C ILE A 79 -12.71 -6.27 -21.07
N LEU A 80 -13.06 -5.01 -21.27
CA LEU A 80 -13.07 -4.00 -20.22
C LEU A 80 -14.10 -4.34 -19.13
N PHE A 81 -15.31 -4.75 -19.53
CA PHE A 81 -16.36 -5.18 -18.61
C PHE A 81 -15.94 -6.43 -17.85
N LEU A 82 -15.36 -7.43 -18.52
CA LEU A 82 -14.85 -8.65 -17.89
C LEU A 82 -13.74 -8.34 -16.88
N SER A 83 -12.81 -7.44 -17.22
CA SER A 83 -11.74 -7.02 -16.31
C SER A 83 -12.28 -6.30 -15.08
N VAL A 84 -13.22 -5.36 -15.24
CA VAL A 84 -13.86 -4.65 -14.12
C VAL A 84 -14.68 -5.60 -13.25
N LEU A 85 -15.38 -6.56 -13.86
CA LEU A 85 -16.17 -7.55 -13.15
C LEU A 85 -15.26 -8.48 -12.32
N LEU A 86 -14.13 -8.93 -12.87
CA LEU A 86 -13.11 -9.70 -12.14
C LEU A 86 -12.56 -8.92 -10.93
N ILE A 87 -12.30 -7.63 -11.11
CA ILE A 87 -11.84 -6.72 -10.04
C ILE A 87 -12.87 -6.64 -8.93
N VAL A 88 -14.12 -6.34 -9.26
CA VAL A 88 -15.22 -6.22 -8.29
C VAL A 88 -15.43 -7.55 -7.58
N PHE A 89 -15.35 -8.67 -8.32
CA PHE A 89 -15.44 -10.01 -7.77
C PHE A 89 -14.30 -10.31 -6.78
N LEU A 90 -13.04 -10.01 -7.13
CA LEU A 90 -11.89 -10.17 -6.23
C LEU A 90 -12.02 -9.31 -4.98
N VAL A 91 -12.43 -8.04 -5.11
CA VAL A 91 -12.62 -7.13 -3.97
C VAL A 91 -13.75 -7.62 -3.06
N TRP A 92 -14.86 -8.04 -3.66
CA TRP A 92 -15.99 -8.60 -2.92
C TRP A 92 -15.60 -9.89 -2.20
N PHE A 93 -14.89 -10.79 -2.88
CA PHE A 93 -14.39 -12.03 -2.31
C PHE A 93 -13.36 -11.80 -1.19
N PHE A 94 -12.42 -10.87 -1.39
CA PHE A 94 -11.40 -10.54 -0.39
C PHE A 94 -12.01 -9.88 0.85
N ARG A 95 -13.02 -9.01 0.67
CA ARG A 95 -13.85 -8.50 1.79
C ARG A 95 -14.52 -9.62 2.57
N HIS A 96 -14.99 -10.66 1.88
CA HIS A 96 -15.74 -11.75 2.50
C HIS A 96 -14.86 -12.78 3.22
N LYS A 97 -13.57 -12.86 2.85
CA LYS A 97 -12.64 -13.85 3.38
C LYS A 97 -11.77 -13.37 4.54
N GLN A 98 -11.82 -12.08 4.94
CA GLN A 98 -11.09 -11.51 6.09
C GLN A 98 -9.78 -12.24 6.44
N MET A 99 -8.91 -12.46 5.46
CA MET A 99 -7.57 -12.98 5.76
C MET A 99 -6.64 -11.78 5.96
N PHE A 100 -7.06 -10.88 6.85
CA PHE A 100 -6.30 -9.92 7.69
C PHE A 100 -7.25 -9.29 8.72
#